data_AF-T1F212-F1
#
_entry.id   AF-T1F212-F1
#
_cell.length_a   1.000
_cell.length_b   1.000
_cell.length_c   1.000
_cell.angle_alpha   90.00
_cell.angle_beta   90.00
_cell.angle_gamma   90.00
#
_symmetry.space_group_name_H-M   'P 1'
#
loop_
_entity.id
_entity.type
_entity.pdbx_description
1 polymer ?
#
loop_
_entity_poly.entity_id
_entity_poly.type
_entity_poly.pdbx_seq_one_letter_code
_entity_poly.pdbx_strand_id
1 'polypeptide(L)'
;MCNNTDWNKSSKAIRRRQFIISLGESLVEPLIRKHLDNSVRLRKPIMDAIPLLELDLGKRRIKRPTKEKRTQGRCPLCPRECDRKTRMFCNGCFRHACPAHSMNISKILCEICS
;
A
#
# COMPACT_ATOMS: atom_id res chain seq x y z
N MET A 1 11.43 31.18 -12.41
CA MET A 1 10.31 31.81 -13.15
C MET A 1 9.37 30.71 -13.59
N CYS A 2 8.13 30.69 -13.09
CA CYS A 2 7.13 29.65 -13.35
C CYS A 2 6.28 30.03 -14.59
N ASN A 3 6.81 29.79 -15.78
CA ASN A 3 6.09 30.03 -17.04
C ASN A 3 5.42 28.74 -17.50
N ASN A 4 4.29 28.39 -16.88
CA ASN A 4 3.43 27.31 -17.39
C ASN A 4 2.52 27.90 -18.47
N THR A 5 2.74 27.52 -19.73
CA THR A 5 2.06 28.08 -20.92
C THR A 5 0.55 27.86 -20.90
N ASP A 6 0.06 26.86 -20.18
CA ASP A 6 -1.37 26.56 -20.01
C ASP A 6 -2.12 27.58 -19.14
N TRP A 7 -1.41 28.29 -18.27
CA TRP A 7 -2.05 29.30 -17.41
C TRP A 7 -2.51 30.51 -18.21
N ASN A 8 -1.86 30.84 -19.33
CA ASN A 8 -2.20 32.03 -20.11
C ASN A 8 -3.44 31.87 -21.00
N LYS A 9 -3.96 30.65 -21.18
CA LYS A 9 -5.10 30.36 -22.07
C LYS A 9 -6.45 30.30 -21.35
N SER A 10 -6.48 30.45 -20.01
CA SER A 10 -7.66 30.20 -19.19
C SER A 10 -8.11 31.42 -18.37
N SER A 11 -9.39 31.42 -17.97
CA SER A 11 -9.97 32.50 -17.14
C SER A 11 -9.21 32.64 -15.81
N LYS A 12 -9.23 33.84 -15.20
CA LYS A 12 -8.51 34.12 -13.94
C LYS A 12 -8.85 33.13 -12.82
N ALA A 13 -10.11 32.66 -12.75
CA ALA A 13 -10.55 31.66 -11.79
C ALA A 13 -9.92 30.28 -12.05
N ILE A 14 -9.86 29.86 -13.33
CA ILE A 14 -9.24 28.60 -13.73
C ILE A 14 -7.73 28.63 -13.44
N ARG A 15 -7.05 29.75 -13.71
CA ARG A 15 -5.64 29.95 -13.33
C ARG A 15 -5.38 29.78 -11.84
N ARG A 16 -6.19 30.41 -10.99
CA ARG A 16 -6.04 30.29 -9.54
C ARG A 16 -6.23 28.84 -9.08
N ARG A 17 -7.21 28.13 -9.65
CA ARG A 17 -7.44 26.72 -9.36
C ARG A 17 -6.24 25.85 -9.77
N GLN A 18 -5.74 26.03 -11.00
CA GLN A 18 -4.56 25.31 -11.50
C GLN A 18 -3.32 25.58 -10.64
N PHE A 19 -3.11 26.83 -10.25
CA PHE A 19 -2.01 27.22 -9.37
C PHE A 19 -2.10 26.53 -8.01
N ILE A 20 -3.28 26.53 -7.37
CA ILE A 20 -3.47 25.89 -6.06
C ILE A 20 -3.23 24.38 -6.13
N ILE A 21 -3.68 23.72 -7.21
CA ILE A 21 -3.44 22.29 -7.41
C ILE A 21 -1.94 22.01 -7.55
N SER A 22 -1.26 22.71 -8.46
CA SER A 22 0.19 22.56 -8.68
C SER A 22 1.02 22.87 -7.43
N LEU A 23 0.62 23.90 -6.66
CA LEU A 23 1.25 24.23 -5.39
C LEU A 23 1.04 23.12 -4.36
N GLY A 24 -0.19 22.60 -4.25
CA GLY A 24 -0.52 21.50 -3.34
C GLY A 24 0.29 20.24 -3.65
N GLU A 25 0.39 19.87 -4.92
CA GLU A 25 1.23 18.76 -5.40
C GLU A 25 2.69 18.96 -4.99
N SER A 26 3.26 20.14 -5.29
CA SER A 26 4.66 20.47 -4.97
C SER A 26 4.97 20.44 -3.47
N LEU A 27 4.00 20.83 -2.63
CA LEU A 27 4.16 20.82 -1.17
C LEU A 27 4.11 19.41 -0.58
N VAL A 28 3.25 18.55 -1.13
CA VAL A 28 2.98 17.22 -0.56
C VAL A 28 3.92 16.15 -1.12
N GLU A 29 4.44 16.33 -2.34
CA GLU A 29 5.38 15.41 -2.98
C GLU A 29 6.59 15.00 -2.10
N PRO A 30 7.36 15.90 -1.47
CA PRO A 30 8.49 15.50 -0.62
C PRO A 30 8.05 14.69 0.61
N LEU A 31 6.84 14.95 1.13
CA LEU A 31 6.28 14.20 2.25
C LEU A 31 5.90 12.78 1.84
N ILE A 32 5.27 12.63 0.67
CA ILE A 32 4.95 11.32 0.09
C ILE A 32 6.23 10.53 -0.15
N ARG A 33 7.26 11.13 -0.78
CA ARG A 33 8.56 10.48 -1.02
C ARG A 33 9.20 9.99 0.29
N LYS A 34 9.26 10.85 1.31
CA LYS A 34 9.78 10.48 2.64
C LYS A 34 8.96 9.36 3.29
N HIS A 35 7.65 9.35 3.12
CA HIS A 35 6.79 8.29 3.64
C HIS A 35 7.01 6.97 2.92
N LEU A 36 7.23 6.99 1.60
CA LEU A 36 7.54 5.83 0.77
C LEU A 36 8.89 5.19 1.15
N ASP A 37 9.93 5.99 1.36
CA ASP A 37 11.27 5.51 1.66
C ASP A 37 11.42 4.92 3.08
N ASN A 38 10.59 5.38 4.01
CA ASN A 38 10.64 4.96 5.41
C ASN A 38 9.62 3.86 5.75
N SER A 39 8.55 3.72 4.97
CA SER A 39 7.50 2.74 5.25
C SER A 39 7.83 1.37 4.66
N VAL A 40 8.17 0.41 5.52
CA VAL A 40 8.38 -0.99 5.14
C VAL A 40 7.08 -1.66 4.67
N ARG A 41 5.91 -1.20 5.15
CA ARG A 41 4.60 -1.68 4.71
C ARG A 41 3.59 -0.54 4.65
N LEU A 42 3.27 -0.12 3.44
CA LEU A 42 2.10 0.74 3.19
C LEU A 42 0.84 -0.11 3.11
N ARG A 43 -0.28 0.45 3.56
CA ARG A 43 -1.60 -0.20 3.41
C ARG A 43 -1.93 -0.29 1.92
N LYS A 44 -2.59 -1.36 1.48
CA LYS A 44 -2.98 -1.56 0.07
C LYS A 44 -3.67 -0.35 -0.56
N PRO A 45 -4.69 0.27 0.08
CA PRO A 45 -5.36 1.43 -0.52
C PRO A 45 -4.42 2.61 -0.80
N ILE A 46 -3.39 2.79 0.05
CA ILE A 46 -2.38 3.84 -0.14
C ILE A 46 -1.48 3.49 -1.32
N MET A 47 -1.11 2.21 -1.46
CA MET A 47 -0.32 1.78 -2.62
C MET A 47 -1.09 1.89 -3.93
N ASP A 48 -2.39 1.63 -3.91
CA ASP A 48 -3.25 1.69 -5.10
C ASP A 48 -3.52 3.14 -5.52
N ALA A 49 -3.55 4.08 -4.57
CA ALA A 49 -3.77 5.50 -4.82
C ALA A 49 -2.52 6.25 -5.33
N ILE A 50 -1.31 5.79 -5.00
CA ILE A 50 -0.07 6.49 -5.38
C ILE A 50 0.13 6.60 -6.90
N PRO A 51 -0.08 5.54 -7.71
CA PRO A 51 0.01 5.63 -9.17
C PRO A 51 -0.97 6.64 -9.79
N LEU A 52 -2.09 6.92 -9.12
CA LEU A 52 -3.12 7.85 -9.62
C LEU A 52 -2.72 9.33 -9.47
N LEU A 53 -1.65 9.62 -8.71
CA LEU A 53 -1.23 10.99 -8.46
C LEU A 53 -0.43 11.59 -9.61
N GLU A 54 -0.05 10.81 -10.63
CA GLU A 54 0.78 11.24 -11.78
C GLU A 54 2.10 11.98 -11.39
N LEU A 55 2.51 11.87 -10.12
CA LEU A 55 3.75 12.46 -9.62
C LEU A 55 4.95 11.62 -10.06
N ASP A 56 6.03 12.26 -10.51
CA ASP A 56 7.30 11.60 -10.82
C ASP A 56 8.06 11.26 -9.52
N LEU A 57 7.54 10.27 -8.79
CA LEU A 57 8.06 9.85 -7.48
C LEU A 57 9.36 9.02 -7.59
N GLY A 58 9.89 8.81 -8.80
CA GLY A 58 11.07 7.98 -9.06
C GLY A 58 10.87 6.50 -8.70
N LYS A 59 11.89 5.66 -9.00
CA LYS A 59 11.85 4.24 -8.63
C LYS A 59 11.99 4.09 -7.11
N ARG A 60 10.96 3.56 -6.44
CA ARG A 60 11.00 3.20 -5.01
C ARG A 60 12.28 2.42 -4.70
N ARG A 61 13.10 2.92 -3.77
CA ARG A 61 14.11 2.08 -3.11
C ARG A 61 13.37 1.20 -2.11
N ILE A 62 12.79 0.10 -2.59
CA ILE A 62 12.14 -0.88 -1.73
C ILE A 62 13.22 -1.39 -0.77
N LYS A 63 13.25 -0.87 0.46
CA LYS A 63 14.02 -1.47 1.54
C LYS A 63 13.45 -2.86 1.72
N ARG A 64 14.18 -3.86 1.20
CA ARG A 64 13.81 -5.26 1.39
C ARG A 64 13.68 -5.45 2.91
N PRO A 65 12.52 -5.92 3.40
CA PRO A 65 12.41 -6.23 4.81
C PRO A 65 13.58 -7.16 5.16
N THR A 66 14.41 -6.74 6.11
CA THR A 66 15.43 -7.61 6.71
C THR A 66 14.74 -8.91 7.09
N LYS A 67 15.38 -10.04 6.78
CA LYS A 67 14.85 -11.40 6.94
C LYS A 67 14.65 -11.81 8.40
N GLU A 68 14.20 -10.92 9.27
CA GLU A 68 13.55 -11.32 10.51
C GLU A 68 12.19 -11.88 10.13
N LYS A 69 12.20 -13.19 9.87
CA LYS A 69 11.03 -14.02 9.59
C LYS A 69 9.97 -13.68 10.62
N ARG A 70 8.93 -12.96 10.20
CA ARG A 70 7.69 -12.89 10.97
C ARG A 70 7.13 -14.32 10.95
N THR A 71 7.46 -15.09 11.98
CA THR A 71 7.06 -16.48 12.15
C THR A 71 5.56 -16.60 12.39
N GLN A 72 4.88 -15.49 12.70
CA GLN A 72 3.46 -15.38 12.97
C GLN A 72 2.79 -14.33 12.09
N GLY A 73 1.59 -14.65 11.62
CA GLY A 73 0.70 -13.75 10.89
C GLY A 73 -0.76 -14.04 11.19
N ARG A 74 -1.67 -13.25 10.62
CA ARG A 74 -3.11 -13.40 10.86
C ARG A 74 -3.75 -14.22 9.77
N CYS A 75 -4.70 -15.08 10.14
CA CYS A 75 -5.57 -15.74 9.18
C CYS A 75 -6.49 -14.69 8.51
N PRO A 76 -6.58 -14.63 7.17
CA PRO A 76 -7.42 -13.68 6.47
C PRO A 76 -8.92 -13.96 6.62
N LEU A 77 -9.29 -15.19 7.01
CA LEU A 77 -10.68 -15.60 7.25
C LEU A 77 -11.16 -15.23 8.66
N CYS A 78 -10.25 -14.92 9.58
CA CYS A 78 -10.65 -14.50 10.92
C CYS A 78 -11.14 -13.05 10.93
N PRO A 79 -12.22 -12.75 11.70
CA PRO A 79 -12.60 -11.38 11.98
C PRO A 79 -11.46 -10.65 12.68
N ARG A 80 -11.28 -9.36 12.34
CA ARG A 80 -10.12 -8.58 12.81
C ARG A 80 -10.14 -8.32 14.31
N GLU A 81 -11.33 -8.29 14.90
CA GLU A 81 -11.57 -8.09 16.33
C GLU A 81 -10.92 -9.18 17.19
N CYS A 82 -10.82 -10.41 16.68
CA CYS A 82 -10.24 -11.52 17.44
C CYS A 82 -8.71 -11.57 17.44
N ASP A 83 -8.04 -10.77 16.59
CA ASP A 83 -6.56 -10.71 16.43
C ASP A 83 -5.81 -12.06 16.57
N ARG A 84 -6.35 -13.14 15.99
CA ARG A 84 -5.72 -14.46 16.11
C ARG A 84 -4.47 -14.53 15.24
N LYS A 85 -3.31 -14.63 15.88
CA LYS A 85 -2.02 -14.90 15.25
C LYS A 85 -1.79 -16.41 15.13
N THR A 86 -1.31 -16.84 13.98
CA THR A 86 -1.00 -18.23 13.65
C THR A 86 0.39 -18.33 13.03
N ARG A 87 1.07 -19.45 13.26
CA ARG A 87 2.32 -19.84 12.60
C ARG A 87 2.08 -20.78 11.41
N MET A 88 0.82 -21.19 11.20
CA MET A 88 0.44 -22.15 10.16
C MET A 88 0.12 -21.43 8.86
N PHE A 89 0.44 -22.08 7.73
CA PHE A 89 0.21 -21.56 6.39
C PHE A 89 -0.49 -22.61 5.54
N CYS A 90 -1.35 -22.17 4.62
CA CYS A 90 -1.99 -23.04 3.65
C CYS A 90 -0.97 -23.54 2.61
N ASN A 91 -0.90 -24.83 2.36
CA ASN A 91 -0.01 -25.43 1.36
C ASN A 91 -0.43 -25.11 -0.09
N GLY A 92 -1.69 -24.73 -0.32
CA GLY A 92 -2.19 -24.36 -1.65
C GLY A 92 -1.94 -22.88 -2.01
N CYS A 93 -2.15 -21.95 -1.08
CA CYS A 93 -2.04 -20.51 -1.35
C CYS A 93 -1.01 -19.75 -0.50
N PHE A 94 -0.27 -20.45 0.37
CA PHE A 94 0.77 -19.90 1.27
C PHE A 94 0.32 -18.76 2.18
N ARG A 95 -1.01 -18.55 2.33
CA ARG A 95 -1.57 -17.59 3.29
C ARG A 95 -1.62 -18.22 4.68
N HIS A 96 -1.52 -17.38 5.71
CA HIS A 96 -1.65 -17.84 7.10
C HIS A 96 -3.05 -18.43 7.33
N ALA A 97 -3.14 -19.60 7.95
CA ALA A 97 -4.40 -20.27 8.29
C ALA A 97 -4.41 -20.56 9.79
N CYS A 98 -5.49 -20.25 10.49
CA CYS A 98 -5.62 -20.63 11.90
C CYS A 98 -6.20 -22.06 11.98
N PRO A 99 -6.04 -22.76 13.12
CA PRO A 99 -6.57 -24.11 13.30
C PRO A 99 -8.07 -24.24 13.02
N ALA A 100 -8.85 -23.18 13.27
CA ALA A 100 -10.29 -23.16 13.02
C ALA A 100 -10.66 -23.09 11.52
N HIS A 101 -9.78 -22.50 10.69
CA HIS A 101 -10.00 -22.36 9.25
C HIS A 101 -9.03 -23.22 8.43
N SER A 102 -8.50 -24.27 9.04
CA SER A 102 -7.67 -25.28 8.38
C SER A 102 -8.35 -26.64 8.48
N MET A 103 -8.64 -27.26 7.34
CA MET A 103 -9.43 -28.51 7.33
C MET A 103 -8.59 -29.78 7.48
N ASN A 104 -7.27 -29.73 7.29
CA ASN A 104 -6.41 -30.92 7.24
C ASN A 104 -5.16 -30.81 8.13
N ILE A 105 -4.96 -31.82 8.98
CA ILE A 105 -3.82 -31.94 9.91
C ILE A 105 -2.54 -32.33 9.18
N SER A 106 -2.64 -33.14 8.11
CA SER A 106 -1.51 -33.63 7.31
C SER A 106 -1.07 -32.65 6.21
N LYS A 107 -2.00 -31.88 5.64
CA LYS A 107 -1.74 -30.78 4.70
C LYS A 107 -2.63 -29.61 5.10
N ILE A 108 -2.06 -28.60 5.74
CA ILE A 108 -2.82 -27.40 6.13
C ILE A 108 -3.36 -26.76 4.84
N LEU A 109 -4.66 -26.90 4.59
CA LEU A 109 -5.37 -26.21 3.52
C LEU A 109 -6.35 -25.24 4.17
N CYS A 110 -6.38 -23.99 3.71
CA CYS A 110 -7.45 -23.08 4.11
C CYS A 110 -8.75 -23.48 3.41
N GLU A 111 -9.88 -23.07 3.98
CA GLU A 111 -11.23 -23.33 3.44
C GLU A 111 -11.45 -22.86 1.98
N ILE A 112 -10.57 -22.01 1.45
CA ILE A 112 -10.62 -21.55 0.05
C ILE A 112 -9.92 -22.54 -0.89
N CYS A 113 -8.93 -23.29 -0.40
CA CYS A 113 -8.10 -24.20 -1.20
C CYS A 113 -8.39 -25.68 -0.95
N SER A 114 -9.38 -25.98 -0.10
CA SER A 114 -9.93 -27.32 0.10
C SER A 114 -10.70 -27.79 -1.13
#